data_AF-V6KCJ6-F1
#
_entry.id   AF-V6KCJ6-F1
#
_cell.length_a   1.000
_cell.length_b   1.000
_cell.length_c   1.000
_cell.angle_alpha   90.00
_cell.angle_beta   90.00
_cell.angle_gamma   90.00
#
_symmetry.space_group_name_H-M   'P 1'
#
loop_
_entity.id
_entity.type
_entity.pdbx_description
1 polymer ?
#
loop_
_entity_poly.entity_id
_entity_poly.type
_entity_poly.pdbx_seq_one_letter_code
_entity_poly.pdbx_strand_id
1 'polypeptide(L)'
;MSYEPKLAAALSGATLRQLSHWRRASGKQGALLVPEISDSRPILYSFRDVVALRACVKLRKETSLQKIRRAVDTLREDLGEREHLSAYALVAGPDTIYLAEPEQAVDLIRGGNVVIHQLVDVLAPFYKDGRYIPDLLKPRDNVAVDSAVRGGEPVIEGTRIPAAEVAALVRDGVPPDRVSDFYPGVSAAAARDAVDFSDYVDSYVDGSRQVVA
;
A
#
# COMPACT_ATOMS: atom_id res chain seq x y z
N MET A 1 -9.98 -0.94 9.84
CA MET A 1 -8.59 -0.93 10.36
C MET A 1 -7.79 0.09 9.58
N SER A 2 -6.58 0.36 10.06
CA SER A 2 -5.62 1.29 9.50
C SER A 2 -4.31 0.57 9.19
N TYR A 3 -3.56 1.11 8.23
CA TYR A 3 -2.22 0.66 7.92
C TYR A 3 -1.22 1.44 8.76
N GLU A 4 -0.49 0.72 9.61
CA GLU A 4 0.68 1.29 10.28
C GLU A 4 1.78 1.65 9.25
N PRO A 5 2.72 2.55 9.58
CA PRO A 5 3.73 3.02 8.63
C PRO A 5 4.56 1.89 8.02
N LYS A 6 4.88 0.82 8.77
CA LYS A 6 5.64 -0.31 8.24
C LYS A 6 4.87 -1.08 7.16
N LEU A 7 3.58 -1.31 7.39
CA LEU A 7 2.73 -2.03 6.46
C LEU A 7 2.41 -1.16 5.24
N ALA A 8 2.12 0.13 5.44
CA ALA A 8 1.92 1.08 4.36
C ALA A 8 3.18 1.19 3.47
N ALA A 9 4.37 1.21 4.06
CA ALA A 9 5.64 1.20 3.33
C ALA A 9 5.82 -0.09 2.52
N ALA A 10 5.58 -1.24 3.15
CA ALA A 10 5.70 -2.55 2.52
C ALA A 10 4.76 -2.73 1.32
N LEU A 11 3.50 -2.33 1.49
CA LEU A 11 2.48 -2.49 0.46
C LEU A 11 2.48 -1.38 -0.59
N SER A 12 3.04 -0.20 -0.34
CA SER A 12 3.18 0.85 -1.37
C SER A 12 4.52 0.81 -2.11
N GLY A 13 5.53 0.16 -1.52
CA GLY A 13 6.92 0.26 -1.94
C GLY A 13 7.62 1.53 -1.49
N ALA A 14 6.98 2.44 -0.77
CA ALA A 14 7.64 3.62 -0.19
C ALA A 14 8.56 3.23 0.97
N THR A 15 9.60 4.01 1.26
CA THR A 15 10.38 3.85 2.50
C THR A 15 9.72 4.58 3.66
N LEU A 16 10.00 4.20 4.91
CA LEU A 16 9.51 4.94 6.10
C LEU A 16 9.91 6.42 6.08
N ARG A 17 11.10 6.72 5.53
CA ARG A 17 11.56 8.11 5.32
C ARG A 17 10.75 8.82 4.25
N GLN A 18 10.41 8.16 3.15
CA GLN A 18 9.52 8.72 2.12
C GLN A 18 8.14 9.02 2.70
N LEU A 19 7.53 8.08 3.43
CA LEU A 19 6.26 8.32 4.13
C LEU A 19 6.34 9.55 5.05
N SER A 20 7.43 9.67 5.81
CA SER A 20 7.67 10.82 6.70
C SER A 20 7.87 12.13 5.99
N HIS A 21 8.51 12.12 4.83
CA HIS A 21 8.73 13.31 4.04
C HIS A 21 7.47 13.73 3.25
N TRP A 22 6.72 12.76 2.71
CA TRP A 22 5.55 13.02 1.86
C TRP A 22 4.34 13.53 2.64
N ARG A 23 4.21 13.18 3.92
CA ARG A 23 3.16 13.72 4.81
C ARG A 23 3.37 15.16 5.27
N ARG A 24 4.51 15.77 4.93
CA ARG A 24 4.84 17.15 5.32
C ARG A 24 4.94 18.04 4.09
N ALA A 25 4.56 19.29 4.28
CA ALA A 25 4.85 20.36 3.32
C ALA A 25 6.38 20.50 3.13
N SER A 26 6.78 20.99 1.96
CA SER A 26 8.17 21.16 1.60
C SER A 26 8.36 22.49 0.85
N GLY A 27 8.87 23.50 1.56
CA GLY A 27 8.99 24.86 1.03
C GLY A 27 7.62 25.45 0.71
N LYS A 28 7.39 25.83 -0.55
CA LYS A 28 6.11 26.37 -1.02
C LYS A 28 5.09 25.30 -1.41
N GLN A 29 5.50 24.03 -1.46
CA GLN A 29 4.64 22.93 -1.90
C GLN A 29 3.96 22.27 -0.71
N GLY A 30 2.69 21.90 -0.89
CA GLY A 30 1.90 21.21 0.12
C GLY A 30 2.43 19.81 0.44
N ALA A 31 1.84 19.16 1.45
CA ALA A 31 2.09 17.74 1.69
C ALA A 31 1.60 16.94 0.48
N LEU A 32 2.42 15.97 0.03
CA LEU A 32 2.04 15.11 -1.09
C LEU A 32 0.81 14.27 -0.70
N LEU A 33 0.86 13.66 0.48
CA LEU A 33 -0.22 12.85 1.02
C LEU A 33 -0.26 12.97 2.55
N VAL A 34 -1.36 13.50 3.07
CA VAL A 34 -1.66 13.48 4.51
C VAL A 34 -2.49 12.23 4.80
N PRO A 35 -2.12 11.38 5.78
CA PRO A 35 -2.88 10.16 6.07
C PRO A 35 -4.34 10.47 6.43
N GLU A 36 -5.29 9.73 5.85
CA GLU A 36 -6.73 9.96 6.06
C GLU A 36 -7.19 9.57 7.47
N ILE A 37 -6.53 8.59 8.12
CA ILE A 37 -6.98 8.06 9.42
C ILE A 37 -6.36 8.81 10.59
N SER A 38 -5.04 8.98 10.60
CA SER A 38 -4.36 9.79 11.62
C SER A 38 -3.02 10.31 11.09
N ASP A 39 -2.87 11.62 11.05
CA ASP A 39 -1.63 12.32 10.72
C ASP A 39 -0.78 12.66 11.97
N SER A 40 -1.36 12.51 13.15
CA SER A 40 -0.72 12.64 14.47
C SER A 40 -0.34 11.27 15.04
N ARG A 41 0.39 11.18 16.17
CA ARG A 41 0.82 9.87 16.71
C ARG A 41 -0.34 9.15 17.42
N PRO A 42 -0.63 7.87 17.11
CA PRO A 42 0.02 7.02 16.10
C PRO A 42 -0.40 7.40 14.67
N ILE A 43 0.56 7.38 13.74
CA ILE A 43 0.32 7.72 12.32
C ILE A 43 -0.31 6.52 11.64
N LEU A 44 -1.48 6.72 11.02
CA LEU A 44 -2.32 5.65 10.49
C LEU A 44 -2.81 6.02 9.09
N TYR A 45 -2.59 5.12 8.14
CA TYR A 45 -2.98 5.28 6.74
C TYR A 45 -4.25 4.47 6.43
N SER A 46 -5.03 4.90 5.44
CA SER A 46 -6.15 4.15 4.86
C SER A 46 -5.70 3.25 3.70
N PHE A 47 -6.60 2.41 3.17
CA PHE A 47 -6.31 1.68 1.93
C PHE A 47 -6.09 2.64 0.75
N ARG A 48 -6.89 3.71 0.66
CA ARG A 48 -6.76 4.74 -0.38
C ARG A 48 -5.40 5.42 -0.29
N ASP A 49 -4.91 5.69 0.93
CA ASP A 49 -3.57 6.24 1.14
C ASP A 49 -2.50 5.30 0.57
N VAL A 50 -2.59 3.99 0.83
CA VAL A 50 -1.63 3.01 0.30
C VAL A 50 -1.63 2.99 -1.22
N VAL A 51 -2.81 3.04 -1.86
CA VAL A 51 -2.93 3.13 -3.32
C VAL A 51 -2.27 4.40 -3.85
N ALA A 52 -2.56 5.56 -3.26
CA ALA A 52 -1.97 6.83 -3.67
C ALA A 52 -0.44 6.87 -3.47
N LEU A 53 0.06 6.32 -2.35
CA LEU A 53 1.49 6.17 -2.10
C LEU A 53 2.15 5.28 -3.17
N ARG A 54 1.48 4.19 -3.56
CA ARG A 54 1.96 3.24 -4.56
C ARG A 54 2.02 3.88 -5.95
N ALA A 55 1.01 4.69 -6.32
CA ALA A 55 1.03 5.50 -7.53
C ALA A 55 2.20 6.52 -7.53
N CYS A 56 2.38 7.24 -6.42
CA CYS A 56 3.51 8.16 -6.24
C CYS A 56 4.88 7.45 -6.37
N VAL A 57 5.02 6.24 -5.80
CA VAL A 57 6.24 5.44 -5.93
C VAL A 57 6.53 5.07 -7.38
N LYS A 58 5.50 4.71 -8.16
CA LYS A 58 5.66 4.42 -9.59
C LYS A 58 6.07 5.67 -10.38
N LEU A 59 5.36 6.79 -10.19
CA LEU A 59 5.72 8.07 -10.82
C LEU A 59 7.16 8.50 -10.50
N ARG A 60 7.65 8.24 -9.28
CA ARG A 60 9.02 8.59 -8.87
C ARG A 60 10.12 7.87 -9.66
N LYS A 61 9.80 6.81 -10.40
CA LYS A 61 10.74 6.15 -11.31
C LYS A 61 10.97 6.93 -12.61
N GLU A 62 10.00 7.75 -13.00
CA GLU A 62 9.98 8.45 -14.28
C GLU A 62 10.14 9.96 -14.13
N THR A 63 9.83 10.51 -12.95
CA THR A 63 9.86 11.96 -12.73
C THR A 63 10.28 12.37 -11.32
N SER A 64 10.63 13.65 -11.14
CA SER A 64 11.14 14.19 -9.88
C SER A 64 10.02 14.36 -8.83
N LEU A 65 10.36 14.26 -7.54
CA LEU A 65 9.37 14.48 -6.46
C LEU A 65 8.80 15.90 -6.50
N GLN A 66 9.62 16.89 -6.90
CA GLN A 66 9.19 18.27 -7.05
C GLN A 66 8.14 18.42 -8.16
N LYS A 67 8.31 17.73 -9.29
CA LYS A 67 7.31 17.70 -10.38
C LYS A 67 6.01 17.04 -9.89
N ILE A 68 6.09 15.94 -9.14
CA ILE A 68 4.90 15.27 -8.56
C ILE A 68 4.16 16.20 -7.59
N ARG A 69 4.87 16.83 -6.65
CA ARG A 69 4.26 17.79 -5.72
C ARG A 69 3.59 18.93 -6.46
N ARG A 70 4.25 19.51 -7.47
CA ARG A 70 3.66 20.58 -8.30
C ARG A 70 2.39 20.12 -9.00
N ALA A 71 2.37 18.92 -9.56
CA ALA A 71 1.17 18.38 -10.21
C ALA A 71 0.02 18.18 -9.22
N VAL A 72 0.31 17.70 -8.00
CA VAL A 72 -0.69 17.55 -6.94
C VAL A 72 -1.19 18.90 -6.41
N ASP A 73 -0.32 19.90 -6.30
CA ASP A 73 -0.71 21.26 -5.93
C ASP A 73 -1.62 21.86 -7.04
N THR A 74 -1.25 21.76 -8.32
CA THR A 74 -2.10 22.19 -9.45
C THR A 74 -3.45 21.47 -9.48
N LEU A 75 -3.47 20.16 -9.22
CA LEU A 75 -4.72 19.39 -9.12
C LEU A 75 -5.66 20.00 -8.06
N ARG A 76 -5.12 20.29 -6.87
CA ARG A 76 -5.91 20.80 -5.73
C ARG A 76 -6.26 22.29 -5.84
N GLU A 77 -5.32 23.12 -6.26
CA GLU A 77 -5.41 24.58 -6.22
C GLU A 77 -5.95 25.17 -7.53
N ASP A 78 -5.43 24.71 -8.68
CA ASP A 78 -5.77 25.29 -9.98
C ASP A 78 -7.02 24.62 -10.59
N LEU A 79 -7.12 23.29 -10.50
CA LEU A 79 -8.28 22.54 -10.99
C LEU A 79 -9.41 22.40 -9.96
N GLY A 80 -9.11 22.68 -8.68
CA GLY A 80 -10.09 22.64 -7.60
C GLY A 80 -10.57 21.25 -7.21
N GLU A 81 -9.81 20.22 -7.58
CA GLU A 81 -10.13 18.81 -7.37
C GLU A 81 -9.98 18.43 -5.89
N ARG A 82 -11.05 17.86 -5.31
CA ARG A 82 -11.15 17.63 -3.85
C ARG A 82 -11.19 16.18 -3.41
N GLU A 83 -11.35 15.24 -4.34
CA GLU A 83 -11.27 13.81 -4.02
C GLU A 83 -9.88 13.43 -3.51
N HIS A 84 -9.81 12.27 -2.87
CA HIS A 84 -8.54 11.69 -2.44
C HIS A 84 -7.64 11.41 -3.64
N LEU A 85 -6.30 11.52 -3.45
CA LEU A 85 -5.33 11.36 -4.55
C LEU A 85 -5.44 10.01 -5.29
N SER A 86 -5.91 8.97 -4.60
CA SER A 86 -6.16 7.65 -5.19
C SER A 86 -7.29 7.61 -6.23
N ALA A 87 -8.10 8.66 -6.34
CA ALA A 87 -9.19 8.75 -7.32
C ALA A 87 -8.70 9.24 -8.69
N TYR A 88 -7.47 9.75 -8.78
CA TYR A 88 -6.93 10.34 -10.01
C TYR A 88 -5.83 9.47 -10.60
N ALA A 89 -5.85 9.34 -11.93
CA ALA A 89 -4.79 8.70 -12.67
C ALA A 89 -3.78 9.74 -13.15
N LEU A 90 -2.62 9.78 -12.50
CA LEU A 90 -1.52 10.65 -12.89
C LEU A 90 -0.50 9.84 -13.71
N VAL A 91 -0.16 10.34 -14.90
CA VAL A 91 0.75 9.67 -15.84
C VAL A 91 1.95 10.58 -16.10
N ALA A 92 3.17 10.06 -15.97
CA ALA A 92 4.36 10.82 -16.28
C ALA A 92 4.54 10.96 -17.81
N GLY A 93 4.84 12.18 -18.25
CA GLY A 93 5.29 12.49 -19.61
C GLY A 93 6.75 12.96 -19.61
N PRO A 94 7.33 13.27 -20.79
CA PRO A 94 8.72 13.69 -20.92
C PRO A 94 9.10 14.85 -20.00
N ASP A 95 8.24 15.88 -19.93
CA ASP A 95 8.49 17.08 -19.12
C ASP A 95 7.39 17.44 -18.13
N THR A 96 6.24 16.77 -18.18
CA THR A 96 5.05 17.09 -17.38
C THR A 96 4.43 15.83 -16.76
N ILE A 97 3.39 16.01 -15.95
CA ILE A 97 2.52 14.94 -15.47
C ILE A 97 1.13 15.26 -15.98
N TYR A 98 0.48 14.29 -16.61
CA TYR A 98 -0.87 14.40 -17.12
C TYR A 98 -1.86 13.83 -16.10
N LEU A 99 -3.00 14.50 -15.95
CA LEU A 99 -4.20 13.90 -15.39
C LEU A 99 -4.89 13.16 -16.54
N ALA A 100 -4.91 11.83 -16.46
CA ALA A 100 -5.63 11.02 -17.44
C ALA A 100 -7.10 10.90 -17.03
N GLU A 101 -8.00 10.91 -18.01
CA GLU A 101 -9.38 10.51 -17.76
C GLU A 101 -9.39 9.01 -17.37
N PRO A 102 -10.04 8.67 -16.24
CA PRO A 102 -10.09 7.28 -15.81
C PRO A 102 -10.96 6.49 -16.78
N GLU A 103 -10.35 5.59 -17.55
CA GLU A 103 -11.13 4.54 -18.21
C GLU A 103 -11.65 3.60 -17.13
N GLN A 104 -12.98 3.51 -17.00
CA GLN A 104 -13.63 2.63 -16.04
C GLN A 104 -13.47 1.18 -16.54
N ALA A 105 -12.83 0.34 -15.74
CA ALA A 105 -12.87 -1.11 -15.90
C ALA A 105 -13.77 -1.71 -14.81
N VAL A 106 -14.52 -2.75 -15.15
CA VAL A 106 -15.37 -3.46 -14.19
C VAL A 106 -14.75 -4.84 -13.96
N ASP A 107 -14.45 -5.18 -12.70
CA ASP A 107 -14.10 -6.56 -12.35
C ASP A 107 -15.35 -7.43 -12.46
N LEU A 108 -15.44 -8.19 -13.55
CA LEU A 108 -16.56 -9.08 -13.87
C LEU A 108 -16.55 -10.37 -13.02
N ILE A 109 -15.45 -10.67 -12.32
CA ILE A 109 -15.27 -11.90 -11.56
C ILE A 109 -15.58 -11.68 -10.08
N ARG A 110 -15.27 -10.50 -9.52
CA ARG A 110 -15.51 -10.16 -8.10
C ARG A 110 -16.77 -9.33 -7.83
N GLY A 111 -17.69 -9.24 -8.80
CA GLY A 111 -19.04 -8.72 -8.55
C GLY A 111 -19.21 -7.20 -8.70
N GLY A 112 -18.60 -6.57 -9.71
CA GLY A 112 -19.05 -5.26 -10.19
C GLY A 112 -18.44 -4.03 -9.51
N ASN A 113 -17.32 -4.18 -8.80
CA ASN A 113 -16.55 -3.02 -8.34
C ASN A 113 -15.92 -2.33 -9.56
N VAL A 114 -16.23 -1.04 -9.74
CA VAL A 114 -15.57 -0.19 -10.75
C VAL A 114 -14.13 0.03 -10.29
N VAL A 115 -13.18 -0.54 -11.04
CA VAL A 115 -11.75 -0.30 -10.87
C VAL A 115 -11.33 0.66 -11.97
N ILE A 116 -10.69 1.77 -11.61
CA ILE A 116 -10.07 2.65 -12.61
C ILE A 116 -8.98 1.82 -13.30
N HIS A 117 -9.04 1.62 -14.62
CA HIS A 117 -8.12 0.73 -15.35
C HIS A 117 -6.65 1.08 -15.10
N GLN A 118 -6.32 2.37 -15.02
CA GLN A 118 -4.97 2.85 -14.70
C GLN A 118 -4.55 2.56 -13.25
N LEU A 119 -5.50 2.31 -12.35
CA LEU A 119 -5.23 1.85 -10.98
C LEU A 119 -4.90 0.36 -10.96
N VAL A 120 -5.39 -0.45 -11.92
CA VAL A 120 -5.05 -1.89 -12.00
C VAL A 120 -3.54 -2.07 -12.05
N ASP A 121 -2.85 -1.27 -12.86
CA ASP A 121 -1.39 -1.25 -12.89
C ASP A 121 -0.82 -0.87 -11.52
N VAL A 122 -1.38 0.12 -10.83
CA VAL A 122 -0.92 0.52 -9.49
C VAL A 122 -1.03 -0.65 -8.51
N LEU A 123 -2.09 -1.45 -8.56
CA LEU A 123 -2.31 -2.61 -7.68
C LEU A 123 -1.35 -3.77 -7.97
N ALA A 124 -1.02 -3.99 -9.25
CA ALA A 124 -0.16 -5.08 -9.70
C ALA A 124 1.26 -5.03 -9.07
N PRO A 125 1.93 -6.18 -8.89
CA PRO A 125 3.29 -6.25 -8.33
C PRO A 125 4.31 -5.52 -9.20
N PHE A 126 5.39 -5.03 -8.59
CA PHE A 126 6.49 -4.38 -9.32
C PHE A 126 7.81 -4.39 -8.53
N TYR A 127 8.93 -4.14 -9.21
CA TYR A 127 10.22 -3.96 -8.56
C TYR A 127 10.56 -2.48 -8.35
N LYS A 128 11.15 -2.16 -7.19
CA LYS A 128 11.70 -0.82 -6.89
C LYS A 128 13.03 -0.98 -6.17
N ASP A 129 14.09 -0.38 -6.73
CA ASP A 129 15.44 -0.41 -6.14
C ASP A 129 15.89 -1.84 -5.79
N GLY A 130 15.62 -2.80 -6.68
CA GLY A 130 15.92 -4.23 -6.49
C GLY A 130 14.97 -4.98 -5.55
N ARG A 131 14.06 -4.29 -4.85
CA ARG A 131 13.06 -4.92 -3.96
C ARG A 131 11.79 -5.27 -4.73
N TYR A 132 11.28 -6.49 -4.53
CA TYR A 132 9.97 -6.90 -5.00
C TYR A 132 8.86 -6.28 -4.13
N ILE A 133 7.93 -5.58 -4.75
CA ILE A 133 6.72 -5.04 -4.11
C ILE A 133 5.56 -5.94 -4.55
N PRO A 134 4.90 -6.64 -3.60
CA PRO A 134 3.90 -7.66 -3.94
C PRO A 134 2.63 -7.02 -4.50
N ASP A 135 1.75 -7.83 -5.08
CA ASP A 135 0.40 -7.40 -5.47
C ASP A 135 -0.32 -6.81 -4.25
N LEU A 136 -1.00 -5.68 -4.42
CA LEU A 136 -1.64 -5.01 -3.29
C LEU A 136 -2.83 -5.81 -2.74
N LEU A 137 -3.62 -6.46 -3.61
CA LEU A 137 -4.83 -7.18 -3.22
C LEU A 137 -4.54 -8.65 -2.85
N LYS A 138 -3.48 -9.23 -3.40
CA LYS A 138 -3.07 -10.61 -3.11
C LYS A 138 -1.55 -10.70 -2.87
N PRO A 139 -1.05 -10.19 -1.73
CA PRO A 139 0.39 -10.11 -1.50
C PRO A 139 1.09 -11.48 -1.39
N ARG A 140 0.35 -12.54 -1.07
CA ARG A 140 0.77 -13.96 -1.13
C ARG A 140 -0.38 -14.83 -1.60
N ASP A 141 -0.09 -16.07 -1.93
CA ASP A 141 -1.08 -17.01 -2.46
C ASP A 141 -2.26 -17.20 -1.50
N ASN A 142 -2.01 -17.20 -0.19
CA ASN A 142 -3.04 -17.36 0.85
C ASN A 142 -3.26 -16.10 1.71
N VAL A 143 -2.75 -14.93 1.29
CA VAL A 143 -2.96 -13.65 2.00
C VAL A 143 -3.64 -12.67 1.08
N ALA A 144 -4.77 -12.12 1.52
CA ALA A 144 -5.58 -11.17 0.76
C ALA A 144 -5.71 -9.83 1.48
N VAL A 145 -5.86 -8.77 0.71
CA VAL A 145 -6.18 -7.42 1.15
C VAL A 145 -7.43 -6.96 0.42
N ASP A 146 -8.45 -6.60 1.17
CA ASP A 146 -9.70 -6.07 0.65
C ASP A 146 -10.17 -4.94 1.57
N SER A 147 -10.35 -3.74 1.01
CA SER A 147 -10.86 -2.58 1.75
C SER A 147 -12.19 -2.83 2.48
N ALA A 148 -13.05 -3.71 1.96
CA ALA A 148 -14.30 -4.09 2.61
C ALA A 148 -14.11 -5.10 3.76
N VAL A 149 -12.99 -5.80 3.80
CA VAL A 149 -12.64 -6.77 4.84
C VAL A 149 -11.68 -6.12 5.83
N ARG A 150 -12.19 -5.86 7.04
CA ARG A 150 -11.41 -5.22 8.12
C ARG A 150 -10.79 -3.87 7.71
N GLY A 151 -11.24 -3.20 6.65
CA GLY A 151 -10.63 -1.96 6.17
C GLY A 151 -9.31 -2.18 5.42
N GLY A 152 -9.09 -3.36 4.84
CA GLY A 152 -7.90 -3.68 4.05
C GLY A 152 -6.73 -4.23 4.85
N GLU A 153 -6.91 -4.54 6.13
CA GLU A 153 -5.90 -5.30 6.87
C GLU A 153 -5.63 -6.64 6.15
N PRO A 154 -4.36 -7.02 5.93
CA PRO A 154 -4.02 -8.32 5.35
C PRO A 154 -4.56 -9.46 6.20
N VAL A 155 -5.37 -10.31 5.59
CA VAL A 155 -6.01 -11.47 6.22
C VAL A 155 -5.66 -12.76 5.48
N ILE A 156 -5.84 -13.90 6.14
CA ILE A 156 -5.82 -15.19 5.45
C ILE A 156 -6.98 -15.25 4.45
N GLU A 157 -6.68 -15.60 3.20
CA GLU A 157 -7.65 -15.62 2.10
C GLU A 157 -8.88 -16.47 2.47
N GLY A 158 -10.07 -15.95 2.17
CA GLY A 158 -11.35 -16.59 2.52
C GLY A 158 -11.77 -16.44 3.98
N THR A 159 -11.01 -15.72 4.80
CA THR A 159 -11.31 -15.49 6.23
C THR A 159 -11.27 -14.01 6.60
N ARG A 160 -11.57 -13.69 7.87
CA ARG A 160 -11.31 -12.37 8.47
C ARG A 160 -10.18 -12.42 9.50
N ILE A 161 -9.35 -13.46 9.46
CA ILE A 161 -8.29 -13.71 10.43
C ILE A 161 -7.04 -12.95 9.98
N PRO A 162 -6.51 -12.02 10.77
CA PRO A 162 -5.33 -11.24 10.40
C PRO A 162 -4.11 -12.14 10.15
N ALA A 163 -3.42 -11.91 9.04
CA ALA A 163 -2.20 -12.66 8.73
C ALA A 163 -1.12 -12.41 9.80
N ALA A 164 -1.05 -11.21 10.36
CA ALA A 164 -0.11 -10.88 11.43
C ALA A 164 -0.34 -11.70 12.72
N GLU A 165 -1.59 -12.00 13.08
CA GLU A 165 -1.91 -12.82 14.25
C GLU A 165 -1.52 -14.29 14.03
N VAL A 166 -1.77 -14.81 12.83
CA VAL A 166 -1.33 -16.16 12.44
C VAL A 166 0.20 -16.25 12.45
N ALA A 167 0.88 -15.25 11.90
CA ALA A 167 2.33 -15.19 11.91
C ALA A 167 2.90 -15.13 13.33
N ALA A 168 2.29 -14.34 14.22
CA ALA A 168 2.68 -14.27 15.62
C ALA A 168 2.56 -15.64 16.31
N LEU A 169 1.45 -16.35 16.11
CA LEU A 169 1.25 -17.69 16.67
C LEU A 169 2.35 -18.67 16.24
N VAL A 170 2.75 -18.64 14.96
CA VAL A 170 3.83 -19.49 14.46
C VAL A 170 5.19 -19.08 15.04
N ARG A 171 5.46 -17.77 15.12
CA ARG A 171 6.70 -17.23 15.72
C ARG A 171 6.81 -17.55 17.22
N ASP A 172 5.68 -17.67 17.91
CA ASP A 172 5.59 -18.11 19.32
C ASP A 172 5.77 -19.63 19.50
N GLY A 173 6.04 -20.36 18.41
CA GLY A 173 6.43 -21.77 18.44
C GLY A 173 5.33 -22.76 18.06
N VAL A 174 4.14 -22.29 17.66
CA VAL A 174 3.10 -23.19 17.15
C VAL A 174 3.47 -23.65 15.73
N PRO A 175 3.58 -24.97 15.49
CA PRO A 175 3.86 -25.48 14.15
C PRO A 175 2.77 -25.07 13.14
N PRO A 176 3.10 -24.71 11.87
CA PRO A 176 2.11 -24.27 10.90
C PRO A 176 0.93 -25.23 10.68
N ASP A 177 1.14 -26.54 10.80
CA ASP A 177 0.11 -27.58 10.68
C ASP A 177 -0.81 -27.70 11.91
N ARG A 178 -0.43 -27.09 13.03
CA ARG A 178 -1.22 -27.00 14.27
C ARG A 178 -1.96 -25.68 14.43
N VAL A 179 -1.73 -24.70 13.55
CA VAL A 179 -2.45 -23.41 13.57
C VAL A 179 -3.96 -23.61 13.42
N SER A 180 -4.40 -24.63 12.69
CA SER A 180 -5.81 -24.97 12.53
C SER A 180 -6.52 -25.34 13.83
N ASP A 181 -5.79 -25.75 14.88
CA ASP A 181 -6.36 -25.99 16.20
C ASP A 181 -6.90 -24.70 16.84
N PHE A 182 -6.29 -23.56 16.51
CA PHE A 182 -6.67 -22.23 16.98
C PHE A 182 -7.61 -21.53 15.98
N TYR A 183 -7.32 -21.73 14.69
CA TYR A 183 -8.00 -21.09 13.59
C TYR A 183 -8.38 -22.13 12.53
N PRO A 184 -9.53 -22.82 12.65
CA PRO A 184 -9.90 -23.95 11.79
C PRO A 184 -9.91 -23.67 10.28
N GLY A 185 -10.07 -22.39 9.88
CA GLY A 185 -10.02 -21.95 8.48
C GLY A 185 -8.61 -21.68 7.93
N VAL A 186 -7.55 -21.86 8.71
CA VAL A 186 -6.17 -21.54 8.34
C VAL A 186 -5.39 -22.81 8.07
N SER A 187 -5.02 -23.02 6.81
CA SER A 187 -4.18 -24.15 6.40
C SER A 187 -2.71 -23.94 6.81
N ALA A 188 -1.92 -25.02 6.82
CA ALA A 188 -0.49 -24.93 7.04
C ALA A 188 0.23 -24.07 5.97
N ALA A 189 -0.26 -24.06 4.73
CA ALA A 189 0.28 -23.20 3.68
C ALA A 189 -0.04 -21.73 3.96
N ALA A 190 -1.28 -21.43 4.35
CA ALA A 190 -1.69 -20.09 4.75
C ALA A 190 -0.89 -19.56 5.94
N ALA A 191 -0.61 -20.41 6.92
CA ALA A 191 0.24 -20.05 8.05
C ALA A 191 1.67 -19.71 7.63
N ARG A 192 2.27 -20.45 6.70
CA ARG A 192 3.61 -20.14 6.16
C ARG A 192 3.61 -18.83 5.36
N ASP A 193 2.62 -18.60 4.52
CA ASP A 193 2.48 -17.35 3.76
C ASP A 193 2.30 -16.14 4.67
N ALA A 194 1.57 -16.31 5.79
CA ALA A 194 1.39 -15.27 6.79
C ALA A 194 2.72 -14.88 7.46
N VAL A 195 3.55 -15.88 7.80
CA VAL A 195 4.89 -15.64 8.35
C VAL A 195 5.78 -14.95 7.32
N ASP A 196 5.87 -15.47 6.10
CA ASP A 196 6.69 -14.89 5.03
C ASP A 196 6.29 -13.44 4.71
N PHE A 197 5.00 -13.15 4.62
CA PHE A 197 4.53 -11.80 4.42
C PHE A 197 4.84 -10.88 5.61
N SER A 198 4.72 -11.38 6.84
CA SER A 198 5.06 -10.60 8.04
C SER A 198 6.57 -10.30 8.10
N ASP A 199 7.43 -11.27 7.77
CA ASP A 199 8.88 -11.08 7.67
C ASP A 199 9.23 -10.03 6.60
N TYR A 200 8.55 -10.10 5.45
CA TYR A 200 8.68 -9.09 4.39
C TYR A 200 8.31 -7.68 4.90
N VAL A 201 7.21 -7.53 5.61
CA VAL A 201 6.79 -6.23 6.19
C VAL A 201 7.80 -5.73 7.22
N ASP A 202 8.27 -6.61 8.10
CA ASP A 202 9.23 -6.27 9.16
C ASP A 202 10.59 -5.82 8.58
N SER A 203 10.98 -6.33 7.40
CA SER A 203 12.20 -5.91 6.67
C SER A 203 12.26 -4.42 6.31
N TYR A 204 11.12 -3.71 6.30
CA TYR A 204 11.07 -2.25 6.07
C TYR A 204 11.55 -1.43 7.27
N VAL A 205 11.50 -1.99 8.47
CA VAL A 205 12.06 -1.36 9.67
C VAL A 205 13.57 -1.59 9.71
N ASP A 206 14.03 -2.80 9.45
CA ASP A 206 15.43 -3.17 9.62
C ASP A 206 16.35 -2.59 8.53
N GLY A 207 15.89 -2.50 7.27
CA GLY A 207 16.62 -1.82 6.21
C GLY A 207 16.81 -0.31 6.45
N SER A 208 16.00 0.30 7.33
CA SER A 208 16.10 1.72 7.67
C SER A 208 17.21 2.02 8.70
N ARG A 209 17.70 1.01 9.43
CA ARG A 209 18.74 1.16 10.46
C ARG A 209 20.17 1.11 9.93
N GLN A 210 20.39 0.59 8.71
CA GLN A 210 21.74 0.41 8.14
C GLN A 210 22.34 1.67 7.46
N VAL A 211 21.65 2.82 7.46
CA VAL A 211 22.16 4.07 6.83
C VAL A 211 22.64 5.10 7.87
N VAL A 212 23.05 4.63 9.06
CA VAL A 212 23.70 5.46 10.08
C VAL A 212 25.00 4.78 10.50
N ALA A 213 26.03 4.95 9.66
CA ALA A 213 27.43 4.77 9.99
C ALA A 213 28.25 5.77 9.16
#